data_AF-A0A3K0PDL8-F1
#
_entry.id   AF-A0A3K0PDL8-F1
#
_cell.length_a   1.000
_cell.length_b   1.000
_cell.length_c   1.000
_cell.angle_alpha   90.00
_cell.angle_beta   90.00
_cell.angle_gamma   90.00
#
_symmetry.space_group_name_H-M   'P 1'
#
loop_
_entity.id
_entity.type
_entity.pdbx_description
1 polymer ?
#
loop_
_entity_poly.entity_id
_entity_poly.type
_entity_poly.pdbx_seq_one_letter_code
_entity_poly.pdbx_strand_id
1 'polypeptide(L)'
;MGEMEKILKGDELEIRRQKNIEYQNVRKERLSELGKNKVSIRLDDLDYEKLADLCESLGYKRPKPGGRNLIETYSGVMKYLLRNEQDSDIYRPKSPKAQELFYLYKLIIHLKYDMGYSEKAIIERFNKDEIKNPFTITYGGEFLKWKFKDIQFVLNENILLKKLASLDKEG
;
A
#
# COMPACT_ATOMS: atom_id res chain seq x y z
N MET A 1 43.64 -22.94 -14.05
CA MET A 1 42.72 -21.95 -13.45
C MET A 1 43.44 -21.32 -12.28
N GLY A 2 43.95 -20.11 -12.52
CA GLY A 2 45.03 -19.48 -11.74
C GLY A 2 44.52 -18.67 -10.54
N GLU A 3 45.42 -18.41 -9.60
CA GLU A 3 45.17 -17.68 -8.33
C GLU A 3 44.38 -16.38 -8.48
N MET A 4 44.51 -15.67 -9.62
CA MET A 4 43.74 -14.45 -9.89
C MET A 4 42.21 -14.67 -9.92
N GLU A 5 41.70 -15.80 -10.42
CA GLU A 5 40.26 -16.09 -10.40
C GLU A 5 39.75 -16.38 -8.97
N LYS A 6 40.61 -16.88 -8.08
CA LYS A 6 40.26 -17.07 -6.66
C LYS A 6 40.22 -15.76 -5.90
N ILE A 7 41.16 -14.85 -6.19
CA ILE A 7 41.23 -13.51 -5.57
C ILE A 7 40.01 -12.67 -5.99
N LEU A 8 39.69 -12.62 -7.29
CA LEU A 8 38.49 -11.91 -7.81
C LEU A 8 37.18 -12.44 -7.20
N LYS A 9 37.05 -13.76 -7.00
CA LYS A 9 35.89 -14.36 -6.32
C LYS A 9 35.86 -14.04 -4.82
N GLY A 10 37.02 -13.95 -4.17
CA GLY A 10 37.16 -13.55 -2.77
C GLY A 10 36.70 -12.10 -2.55
N ASP A 11 37.18 -11.19 -3.39
CA ASP A 11 36.83 -9.76 -3.34
C ASP A 11 35.33 -9.55 -3.63
N GLU A 12 34.75 -10.26 -4.60
CA GLU A 12 33.30 -10.21 -4.86
C GLU A 12 32.46 -10.71 -3.66
N LEU A 13 32.93 -11.75 -2.97
CA LEU A 13 32.26 -12.30 -1.79
C LEU A 13 32.32 -11.31 -0.62
N GLU A 14 33.43 -10.63 -0.45
CA GLU A 14 33.64 -9.65 0.62
C GLU A 14 32.82 -8.37 0.39
N ILE A 15 32.77 -7.88 -0.87
CA ILE A 15 31.87 -6.78 -1.27
C ILE A 15 30.40 -7.14 -1.03
N ARG A 16 29.98 -8.37 -1.35
CA ARG A 16 28.60 -8.84 -1.09
C ARG A 16 28.30 -8.94 0.40
N ARG A 17 29.24 -9.39 1.22
CA ARG A 17 29.10 -9.43 2.69
C ARG A 17 28.96 -8.03 3.26
N GLN A 18 29.80 -7.10 2.83
CA GLN A 18 29.75 -5.71 3.31
C GLN A 18 28.42 -5.04 2.94
N LYS A 19 27.95 -5.19 1.70
CA LYS A 19 26.61 -4.71 1.29
C LYS A 19 25.47 -5.32 2.09
N ASN A 20 25.57 -6.59 2.45
CA ASN A 20 24.56 -7.26 3.29
C ASN A 20 24.58 -6.75 4.73
N ILE A 21 25.76 -6.48 5.30
CA ILE A 21 25.92 -5.90 6.64
C ILE A 21 25.35 -4.48 6.67
N GLU A 22 25.72 -3.64 5.70
CA GLU A 22 25.18 -2.29 5.55
C GLU A 22 23.66 -2.29 5.42
N TYR A 23 23.12 -3.16 4.56
CA TYR A 23 21.67 -3.34 4.45
C TYR A 23 21.04 -3.76 5.77
N GLN A 24 21.63 -4.72 6.50
CA GLN A 24 21.08 -5.16 7.80
C GLN A 24 21.14 -4.07 8.87
N ASN A 25 22.18 -3.23 8.88
CA ASN A 25 22.32 -2.14 9.83
C ASN A 25 21.29 -1.04 9.56
N VAL A 26 21.17 -0.60 8.30
CA VAL A 26 20.12 0.36 7.88
C VAL A 26 18.72 -0.20 8.16
N ARG A 27 18.55 -1.51 8.00
CA ARG A 27 17.29 -2.18 8.31
C ARG A 27 16.97 -2.19 9.80
N LYS A 28 17.97 -2.44 10.67
CA LYS A 28 17.79 -2.39 12.13
C LYS A 28 17.41 -0.98 12.60
N GLU A 29 18.04 0.05 12.05
CA GLU A 29 17.68 1.45 12.31
C GLU A 29 16.24 1.73 11.90
N ARG A 30 15.85 1.39 10.66
CA ARG A 30 14.45 1.53 10.20
C ARG A 30 13.44 0.73 11.02
N LEU A 31 13.81 -0.47 11.45
CA LEU A 31 12.96 -1.30 12.32
C LEU A 31 12.78 -0.65 13.70
N SER A 32 13.81 0.01 14.23
CA SER A 32 13.70 0.78 15.47
C SER A 32 12.81 2.02 15.32
N GLU A 33 12.77 2.63 14.14
CA GLU A 33 11.86 3.72 13.80
C GLU A 33 10.41 3.23 13.58
N LEU A 34 10.22 1.98 13.15
CA LEU A 34 8.90 1.43 12.82
C LEU A 34 7.98 1.21 14.04
N GLY A 35 8.55 1.02 15.24
CA GLY A 35 7.80 0.95 16.48
C GLY A 35 8.53 0.24 17.62
N LYS A 36 8.13 0.55 18.87
CA LYS A 36 8.70 -0.04 20.09
C LYS A 36 8.17 -1.44 20.42
N ASN A 37 6.98 -1.77 19.92
CA ASN A 37 6.25 -2.99 20.27
C ASN A 37 6.27 -3.99 19.12
N LYS A 38 6.40 -5.28 19.44
CA LYS A 38 6.40 -6.39 18.48
C LYS A 38 5.22 -7.31 18.71
N VAL A 39 4.50 -7.61 17.64
CA VAL A 39 3.45 -8.65 17.61
C VAL A 39 3.91 -9.79 16.69
N SER A 40 3.61 -11.03 17.03
CA SER A 40 3.87 -12.20 16.19
C SER A 40 2.56 -12.99 16.03
N ILE A 41 2.18 -13.28 14.78
CA ILE A 41 0.94 -13.98 14.43
C ILE A 41 1.25 -15.20 13.56
N ARG A 42 0.39 -16.21 13.60
CA ARG A 42 0.37 -17.33 12.65
C ARG A 42 -0.93 -17.23 11.87
N LEU A 43 -0.84 -17.31 10.55
CA LEU A 43 -1.96 -17.34 9.63
C LEU A 43 -2.00 -18.72 8.98
N ASP A 44 -3.19 -19.19 8.63
CA ASP A 44 -3.31 -20.30 7.69
C ASP A 44 -2.95 -19.84 6.26
N ASP A 45 -2.84 -20.79 5.34
CA ASP A 45 -2.43 -20.50 3.96
C ASP A 45 -3.42 -19.54 3.26
N LEU A 46 -4.72 -19.67 3.54
CA LEU A 46 -5.75 -18.85 2.91
C LEU A 46 -5.65 -17.39 3.35
N ASP A 47 -5.52 -17.15 4.65
CA ASP A 47 -5.40 -15.81 5.20
C ASP A 47 -4.04 -15.19 4.89
N TYR A 48 -2.99 -16.00 4.76
CA TYR A 48 -1.69 -15.54 4.28
C TYR A 48 -1.77 -15.02 2.84
N GLU A 49 -2.46 -15.72 1.93
CA GLU A 49 -2.66 -15.27 0.55
C GLU A 49 -3.49 -13.99 0.48
N LYS A 50 -4.57 -13.87 1.27
CA LYS A 50 -5.34 -12.61 1.36
C LYS A 50 -4.48 -11.44 1.82
N LEU A 51 -3.59 -11.67 2.80
CA LEU A 51 -2.67 -10.63 3.27
C LEU A 51 -1.67 -10.25 2.18
N ALA A 52 -1.18 -11.21 1.39
CA ALA A 52 -0.29 -10.96 0.28
C ALA A 52 -0.98 -10.18 -0.87
N ASP A 53 -2.24 -10.49 -1.16
CA ASP A 53 -3.08 -9.74 -2.12
C ASP A 53 -3.29 -8.30 -1.63
N LEU A 54 -3.53 -8.11 -0.34
CA LEU A 54 -3.65 -6.79 0.26
C LEU A 54 -2.34 -6.00 0.18
N CYS A 55 -1.18 -6.64 0.34
CA CYS A 55 0.10 -5.97 0.12
C CYS A 55 0.19 -5.41 -1.32
N GLU A 56 -0.18 -6.20 -2.32
CA GLU A 56 -0.13 -5.76 -3.72
C GLU A 56 -1.12 -4.64 -4.03
N SER A 57 -2.36 -4.75 -3.54
CA SER A 57 -3.38 -3.72 -3.76
C SER A 57 -2.97 -2.37 -3.15
N LEU A 58 -2.27 -2.38 -2.02
CA LEU A 58 -1.70 -1.19 -1.39
C LEU A 58 -0.43 -0.66 -2.08
N GLY A 59 0.13 -1.40 -3.04
CA GLY A 59 1.33 -1.00 -3.80
C GLY A 59 2.66 -1.49 -3.26
N TYR A 60 2.63 -2.42 -2.32
CA TYR A 60 3.82 -3.16 -1.96
C TYR A 60 4.06 -4.28 -2.98
N LYS A 61 5.30 -4.75 -3.06
CA LYS A 61 5.59 -5.99 -3.77
C LYS A 61 4.96 -7.16 -3.01
N ARG A 62 4.44 -8.15 -3.74
CA ARG A 62 3.96 -9.39 -3.11
C ARG A 62 5.03 -9.96 -2.18
N PRO A 63 4.73 -10.14 -0.88
CA PRO A 63 5.69 -10.74 0.02
C PRO A 63 5.93 -12.21 -0.36
N LYS A 64 7.21 -12.59 -0.47
CA LYS A 64 7.63 -13.97 -0.76
C LYS A 64 8.54 -14.47 0.36
N PRO A 65 8.53 -15.77 0.70
CA PRO A 65 9.47 -16.35 1.65
C PRO A 65 10.92 -15.99 1.28
N GLY A 66 11.70 -15.50 2.25
CA GLY A 66 13.08 -15.04 2.01
C GLY A 66 13.21 -13.69 1.27
N GLY A 67 12.09 -13.02 0.97
CA GLY A 67 12.07 -11.71 0.35
C GLY A 67 12.69 -10.62 1.24
N ARG A 68 13.22 -9.58 0.59
CA ARG A 68 13.69 -8.38 1.30
C ARG A 68 12.49 -7.55 1.79
N ASN A 69 12.68 -6.83 2.89
CA ASN A 69 11.73 -5.85 3.45
C ASN A 69 10.35 -6.39 3.88
N LEU A 70 10.23 -7.70 4.19
CA LEU A 70 8.93 -8.31 4.57
C LEU A 70 8.31 -7.66 5.80
N ILE A 71 9.12 -7.35 6.82
CA ILE A 71 8.62 -6.77 8.08
C ILE A 71 8.05 -5.38 7.81
N GLU A 72 8.72 -4.60 6.98
CA GLU A 72 8.37 -3.25 6.60
C GLU A 72 7.06 -3.24 5.79
N THR A 73 6.95 -4.15 4.82
CA THR A 73 5.71 -4.37 4.04
C THR A 73 4.54 -4.74 4.95
N TYR A 74 4.69 -5.77 5.80
CA TYR A 74 3.61 -6.18 6.70
C TYR A 74 3.28 -5.11 7.74
N SER A 75 4.27 -4.39 8.25
CA SER A 75 4.05 -3.26 9.16
C SER A 75 3.24 -2.15 8.49
N GLY A 76 3.52 -1.84 7.23
CA GLY A 76 2.78 -0.86 6.43
C GLY A 76 1.32 -1.27 6.25
N VAL A 77 1.08 -2.51 5.85
CA VAL A 77 -0.29 -3.06 5.73
C VAL A 77 -1.02 -3.05 7.07
N MET A 78 -0.34 -3.38 8.17
CA MET A 78 -0.98 -3.41 9.48
C MET A 78 -1.36 -2.01 9.98
N LYS A 79 -0.52 -0.99 9.73
CA LYS A 79 -0.86 0.42 9.97
C LYS A 79 -2.09 0.85 9.15
N TYR A 80 -2.14 0.44 7.89
CA TYR A 80 -3.30 0.69 7.02
C TYR A 80 -4.58 0.05 7.59
N LEU A 81 -4.54 -1.21 8.00
CA LEU A 81 -5.69 -1.91 8.59
C LEU A 81 -6.17 -1.26 9.89
N LEU A 82 -5.25 -0.86 10.77
CA LEU A 82 -5.60 -0.16 12.01
C LEU A 82 -6.29 1.18 11.74
N ARG A 83 -5.79 1.97 10.78
CA ARG A 83 -6.46 3.21 10.36
C ARG A 83 -7.82 2.91 9.74
N ASN A 84 -7.92 1.89 8.89
CA ASN A 84 -9.18 1.53 8.25
C ASN A 84 -10.28 1.21 9.27
N GLU A 85 -9.93 0.59 10.39
CA GLU A 85 -10.84 0.31 11.50
C GLU A 85 -11.28 1.62 12.17
N GLN A 86 -10.34 2.54 12.46
CA GLN A 86 -10.66 3.87 13.00
C GLN A 86 -11.55 4.70 12.05
N ASP A 87 -11.26 4.68 10.75
CA ASP A 87 -12.08 5.37 9.74
C ASP A 87 -13.50 4.81 9.67
N SER A 88 -13.71 3.55 10.07
CA SER A 88 -15.04 2.94 10.10
C SER A 88 -15.95 3.52 11.18
N ASP A 89 -15.37 4.18 12.19
CA ASP A 89 -16.10 4.97 13.19
C ASP A 89 -16.60 6.30 12.62
N ILE A 90 -15.92 6.84 11.60
CA ILE A 90 -16.31 8.09 10.92
C ILE A 90 -17.48 7.82 9.98
N TYR A 91 -17.38 6.78 9.16
CA TYR A 91 -18.43 6.39 8.22
C TYR A 91 -18.40 4.91 7.91
N ARG A 92 -19.56 4.26 7.97
CA ARG A 92 -19.73 2.84 7.62
C ARG A 92 -20.60 2.71 6.36
N PRO A 93 -19.99 2.60 5.16
CA PRO A 93 -20.74 2.54 3.91
C PRO A 93 -21.55 1.24 3.81
N LYS A 94 -22.76 1.34 3.26
CA LYS A 94 -23.74 0.24 3.16
C LYS A 94 -23.88 -0.28 1.74
N SER A 95 -23.92 0.60 0.74
CA SER A 95 -24.09 0.23 -0.65
C SER A 95 -22.75 -0.11 -1.31
N PRO A 96 -22.72 -1.00 -2.33
CA PRO A 96 -21.50 -1.37 -3.02
C PRO A 96 -20.72 -0.18 -3.59
N LYS A 97 -21.43 0.82 -4.13
CA LYS A 97 -20.81 2.05 -4.65
C LYS A 97 -20.16 2.89 -3.54
N ALA A 98 -20.82 3.03 -2.40
CA ALA A 98 -20.26 3.76 -1.27
C ALA A 98 -19.04 3.03 -0.70
N GLN A 99 -19.07 1.69 -0.64
CA GLN A 99 -17.92 0.88 -0.22
C GLN A 99 -16.72 1.05 -1.17
N GLU A 100 -16.95 0.99 -2.49
CA GLU A 100 -15.90 1.18 -3.50
C GLU A 100 -15.30 2.60 -3.43
N LEU A 101 -16.13 3.64 -3.30
CA LEU A 101 -15.66 5.03 -3.17
C LEU A 101 -14.89 5.26 -1.86
N PHE A 102 -15.35 4.69 -0.75
CA PHE A 102 -14.68 4.82 0.54
C PHE A 102 -13.35 4.07 0.56
N TYR A 103 -13.28 2.89 -0.06
CA TYR A 103 -12.02 2.17 -0.26
C TYR A 103 -11.01 3.02 -1.03
N LEU A 104 -11.46 3.68 -2.10
CA LEU A 104 -10.62 4.55 -2.92
C LEU A 104 -10.05 5.74 -2.12
N TYR A 105 -10.85 6.32 -1.22
CA TYR A 105 -10.38 7.34 -0.27
C TYR A 105 -9.24 6.83 0.62
N LYS A 106 -9.44 5.67 1.26
CA LYS A 106 -8.42 5.09 2.15
C LYS A 106 -7.14 4.76 1.40
N LEU A 107 -7.26 4.28 0.15
CA LEU A 107 -6.11 3.98 -0.70
C LEU A 107 -5.33 5.25 -1.08
N ILE A 108 -6.02 6.34 -1.46
CA ILE A 108 -5.33 7.61 -1.77
C ILE A 108 -4.62 8.16 -0.54
N ILE A 109 -5.25 8.13 0.64
CA ILE A 109 -4.62 8.55 1.89
C ILE A 109 -3.36 7.72 2.15
N HIS A 110 -3.46 6.40 2.02
CA HIS A 110 -2.31 5.51 2.21
C HIS A 110 -1.15 5.87 1.28
N LEU A 111 -1.42 5.98 -0.02
CA LEU A 111 -0.40 6.28 -1.01
C LEU A 111 0.22 7.66 -0.79
N LYS A 112 -0.59 8.66 -0.46
CA LYS A 112 -0.12 10.04 -0.30
C LYS A 112 0.66 10.25 1.00
N TYR A 113 0.11 9.79 2.13
CA TYR A 113 0.62 10.13 3.45
C TYR A 113 1.52 9.06 4.06
N ASP A 114 1.23 7.77 3.82
CA ASP A 114 2.06 6.69 4.39
C ASP A 114 3.23 6.34 3.46
N MET A 115 2.98 6.35 2.15
CA MET A 115 3.97 5.98 1.12
C MET A 115 4.68 7.19 0.49
N GLY A 116 4.21 8.42 0.78
CA GLY A 116 4.83 9.66 0.32
C GLY A 116 4.71 9.89 -1.20
N TYR A 117 3.74 9.27 -1.87
CA TYR A 117 3.56 9.46 -3.31
C TYR A 117 2.98 10.84 -3.62
N SER A 118 3.48 11.44 -4.71
CA SER A 118 2.87 12.66 -5.26
C SER A 118 1.53 12.34 -5.90
N GLU A 119 0.63 13.32 -5.94
CA GLU A 119 -0.67 13.18 -6.62
C GLU A 119 -0.51 12.78 -8.08
N LYS A 120 0.52 13.30 -8.76
CA LYS A 120 0.86 12.91 -10.12
C LYS A 120 1.20 11.42 -10.23
N ALA A 121 2.03 10.90 -9.32
CA ALA A 121 2.40 9.49 -9.31
C ALA A 121 1.19 8.58 -9.02
N ILE A 122 0.29 9.01 -8.13
CA ILE A 122 -0.97 8.29 -7.85
C ILE A 122 -1.85 8.25 -9.11
N ILE A 123 -2.03 9.37 -9.80
CA ILE A 123 -2.81 9.47 -11.05
C ILE A 123 -2.23 8.57 -12.14
N GLU A 124 -0.91 8.61 -12.35
CA GLU A 124 -0.23 7.78 -13.34
C GLU A 124 -0.43 6.29 -13.06
N ARG A 125 -0.27 5.89 -11.79
CA ARG A 125 -0.50 4.52 -11.37
C ARG A 125 -1.96 4.09 -11.57
N PHE A 126 -2.92 4.87 -11.10
CA PHE A 126 -4.34 4.52 -11.20
C PHE A 126 -4.84 4.44 -12.65
N ASN A 127 -4.31 5.29 -13.53
CA ASN A 127 -4.58 5.19 -14.96
C ASN A 127 -3.96 3.94 -15.60
N LYS A 128 -2.75 3.56 -15.18
CA LYS A 128 -2.06 2.37 -15.67
C LYS A 128 -2.75 1.08 -15.23
N ASP A 129 -3.18 1.04 -13.98
CA ASP A 129 -3.82 -0.13 -13.36
C ASP A 129 -5.35 -0.15 -13.62
N GLU A 130 -5.86 0.74 -14.47
CA GLU A 130 -7.28 0.88 -14.83
C GLU A 130 -8.23 0.95 -13.61
N ILE A 131 -7.77 1.61 -12.54
CA ILE A 131 -8.58 1.82 -11.33
C ILE A 131 -9.68 2.84 -11.64
N LYS A 132 -10.94 2.48 -11.39
CA LYS A 132 -12.07 3.39 -11.61
C LYS A 132 -11.91 4.68 -10.81
N ASN A 133 -12.17 5.81 -11.46
CA ASN A 133 -12.15 7.11 -10.80
C ASN A 133 -13.46 7.33 -9.99
N PRO A 134 -13.51 8.33 -9.09
CA PRO A 134 -14.67 8.53 -8.20
C PRO A 134 -15.96 8.84 -8.96
N PHE A 135 -15.87 9.45 -10.15
CA PHE A 135 -17.03 9.77 -10.99
C PHE A 135 -17.59 8.53 -11.68
N THR A 136 -16.73 7.65 -12.20
CA THR A 136 -17.11 6.35 -12.76
C THR A 136 -17.79 5.48 -11.71
N ILE A 137 -17.26 5.43 -10.48
CA ILE A 137 -17.88 4.69 -9.36
C ILE A 137 -19.27 5.26 -9.05
N THR A 138 -19.38 6.59 -9.00
CA THR A 138 -20.62 7.27 -8.65
C THR A 138 -21.72 7.08 -9.69
N TYR A 139 -21.45 7.51 -10.92
CA TYR A 139 -22.47 7.68 -11.96
C TYR A 139 -22.59 6.45 -12.87
N GLY A 140 -21.64 5.52 -12.80
CA GLY A 140 -21.49 4.47 -13.80
C GLY A 140 -21.01 5.04 -15.14
N GLY A 141 -20.83 4.15 -16.11
CA GLY A 141 -20.40 4.50 -17.47
C GLY A 141 -18.97 4.09 -17.82
N GLU A 142 -18.47 4.63 -18.92
CA GLU A 142 -17.13 4.30 -19.43
C GLU A 142 -16.02 4.71 -18.48
N PHE A 143 -14.90 3.99 -18.57
CA PHE A 143 -13.70 4.29 -17.79
C PHE A 143 -13.18 5.70 -18.10
N LEU A 144 -13.25 6.58 -17.11
CA LEU A 144 -12.67 7.91 -17.17
C LEU A 144 -11.25 7.90 -16.57
N LYS A 145 -10.29 8.45 -17.33
CA LYS A 145 -8.93 8.67 -16.83
C LYS A 145 -8.93 9.61 -15.62
N TRP A 146 -8.08 9.28 -14.66
CA TRP A 146 -7.78 10.09 -13.47
C TRP A 146 -7.16 11.44 -13.81
N LYS A 147 -7.60 12.46 -13.08
CA LYS A 147 -7.14 13.85 -13.12
C LYS A 147 -6.93 14.37 -11.70
N PHE A 148 -6.19 15.48 -11.55
CA PHE A 148 -5.93 16.11 -10.24
C PHE A 148 -7.20 16.44 -9.46
N LYS A 149 -8.24 16.95 -10.13
CA LYS A 149 -9.53 17.25 -9.51
C LYS A 149 -10.20 16.02 -8.88
N ASP A 150 -9.90 14.82 -9.38
CA ASP A 150 -10.48 13.57 -8.87
C ASP A 150 -9.84 13.22 -7.52
N ILE A 151 -8.51 13.41 -7.39
CA ILE A 151 -7.82 13.29 -6.09
C ILE A 151 -8.34 14.34 -5.10
N GLN A 152 -8.49 15.59 -5.54
CA GLN A 152 -8.99 16.67 -4.68
C GLN A 152 -10.43 16.39 -4.20
N PHE A 153 -11.28 15.84 -5.07
CA PHE A 153 -12.62 15.41 -4.70
C PHE A 153 -12.58 14.34 -3.60
N VAL A 154 -11.78 13.29 -3.80
CA VAL A 154 -11.70 12.18 -2.85
C VAL A 154 -11.11 12.63 -1.51
N LEU A 155 -10.09 13.50 -1.52
CA LEU A 155 -9.45 13.99 -0.30
C LEU A 155 -10.26 15.07 0.45
N ASN A 156 -11.31 15.63 -0.16
CA ASN A 156 -12.19 16.58 0.52
C ASN A 156 -13.23 15.81 1.34
N GLU A 157 -12.95 15.62 2.62
CA GLU A 157 -13.77 14.83 3.55
C GLU A 157 -15.25 15.26 3.57
N ASN A 158 -15.53 16.56 3.62
CA ASN A 158 -16.90 17.08 3.63
C ASN A 158 -17.67 16.72 2.35
N ILE A 159 -17.02 16.81 1.20
CA ILE A 159 -17.62 16.44 -0.10
C ILE A 159 -17.79 14.92 -0.19
N LEU A 160 -16.76 14.17 0.23
CA LEU A 160 -16.75 12.72 0.23
C LEU A 160 -17.88 12.15 1.10
N LEU A 161 -17.99 12.57 2.37
CA LEU A 161 -19.00 12.07 3.30
C LEU A 161 -20.42 12.35 2.80
N LYS A 162 -20.67 13.56 2.29
CA LYS A 162 -21.95 13.88 1.65
C LYS A 162 -22.24 12.94 0.49
N LYS A 163 -21.23 12.60 -0.31
CA LYS A 163 -21.43 11.73 -1.46
C LYS A 163 -21.65 10.28 -1.08
N LEU A 164 -20.90 9.75 -0.11
CA LEU A 164 -21.10 8.43 0.45
C LEU A 164 -22.54 8.28 1.00
N ALA A 165 -23.02 9.27 1.75
CA ALA A 165 -24.39 9.29 2.27
C ALA A 165 -25.46 9.34 1.17
N SER A 166 -25.19 9.98 0.02
CA SER A 166 -26.08 9.93 -1.16
C SER A 166 -26.13 8.52 -1.75
N LEU A 167 -24.96 7.91 -1.97
CA LEU A 167 -24.84 6.58 -2.56
C LEU A 167 -25.46 5.48 -1.68
N ASP A 168 -25.44 5.65 -0.36
CA ASP A 168 -26.11 4.73 0.57
C ASP A 168 -27.64 4.92 0.65
N LYS A 169 -28.17 6.04 0.17
CA LYS A 169 -29.62 6.27 0.05
C LYS A 169 -30.18 5.78 -1.28
N GLU A 170 -29.34 5.71 -2.31
CA GLU A 170 -29.72 5.36 -3.69
C GLU A 170 -29.70 3.84 -3.95
N GLY A 171 -29.01 3.05 -3.14
CA GLY A 171 -28.84 1.60 -3.29
C GLY A 171 -29.37 0.83 -2.10
#